data_AF-A0A7C8R7K0-F1
#
_entry.id   AF-A0A7C8R7K0-F1
#
_cell.length_a   1.000
_cell.length_b   1.000
_cell.length_c   1.000
_cell.angle_alpha   90.00
_cell.angle_beta   90.00
_cell.angle_gamma   90.00
#
_symmetry.space_group_name_H-M   'P 1'
#
loop_
_entity.id
_entity.type
_entity.pdbx_description
1 polymer ?
#
loop_
_entity_poly.entity_id
_entity_poly.type
_entity_poly.pdbx_seq_one_letter_code
_entity_poly.pdbx_strand_id
1 'polypeptide(L)'
;MRRASDTSSMHSDAEDDDSNGFPDSDVSSRSFLHPDDTPGTNSSSSGRRRHFATKIAKHYQRSKESLKEAREDLKNKDEEGRPTTFAAGPTENIISYPDYRDFKSIGGFASGLQDKLFAKMIGGILPADAVEHYSGAGSDKRKDTERPQFSVTVMSGNFRRFNQRIGVVFVLQHRLIRLMTWRKPTHTLSALALYSFICLDPYLIASVPLAAILLFVMVPAYISRHPPAPSRLPTDPYPSRGPPSAIPPEVKAVSEFSKDFFRNLRDLQNTMEDFSAAHDQVIQILGPPTNFSSETLSSGVFLILSFITLALFIGARHVPWQPVMLVTGWGITILCHPSMQQPIQDAHKQHVIPSEKRARKVFKQWVAKDIILDTKPDEREVEIFELQRKDSNGEWEAWMFSPLPYEKLSAARLAGEKPRGTRFLEDVIPPKGWHWMDEKWMLDLASKDWVEERYLEGVEVEIAEERWVYDILTGDEGYRGTGEWRRRRWLRTVRRHVVNDNGFIAYNDDTHIAF
;
A
#
# COMPACT_ATOMS: atom_id res chain seq x y z
N MET A 1 -21.43 26.29 61.80
CA MET A 1 -20.35 27.16 62.30
C MET A 1 -19.24 27.20 61.23
N ARG A 2 -19.05 28.38 60.58
CA ARG A 2 -17.91 28.92 59.76
C ARG A 2 -17.16 27.96 58.80
N ARG A 3 -16.78 28.34 57.56
CA ARG A 3 -16.14 29.59 57.06
C ARG A 3 -16.08 29.50 55.51
N ALA A 4 -16.70 30.40 54.74
CA ALA A 4 -16.20 31.62 54.06
C ALA A 4 -15.12 31.45 52.95
N SER A 5 -15.46 31.87 51.72
CA SER A 5 -14.58 32.56 50.75
C SER A 5 -15.39 33.20 49.61
N ASP A 6 -15.03 34.44 49.26
CA ASP A 6 -15.72 35.44 48.43
C ASP A 6 -15.12 35.60 47.01
N THR A 7 -15.98 36.03 46.06
CA THR A 7 -15.74 36.94 44.89
C THR A 7 -14.80 36.48 43.75
N SER A 8 -14.92 36.82 42.45
CA SER A 8 -15.62 37.89 41.69
C SER A 8 -15.75 37.51 40.19
N SER A 9 -16.73 38.13 39.52
CA SER A 9 -17.18 38.04 38.11
C SER A 9 -16.65 39.13 37.16
N MET A 10 -16.82 38.93 35.84
CA MET A 10 -17.34 39.86 34.76
C MET A 10 -16.66 39.53 33.39
N HIS A 11 -17.29 39.28 32.23
CA HIS A 11 -18.35 39.90 31.38
C HIS A 11 -17.76 40.73 30.20
N SER A 12 -18.11 40.39 28.94
CA SER A 12 -18.15 41.30 27.78
C SER A 12 -18.84 40.68 26.54
N ASP A 13 -19.96 41.29 26.15
CA ASP A 13 -20.67 41.38 24.84
C ASP A 13 -19.80 42.08 23.76
N ALA A 14 -20.14 42.39 22.49
CA ALA A 14 -21.00 41.99 21.34
C ALA A 14 -20.61 43.00 20.20
N GLU A 15 -20.59 42.67 18.88
CA GLU A 15 -21.44 43.17 17.75
C GLU A 15 -20.53 43.33 16.48
N ASP A 16 -20.83 42.72 15.31
CA ASP A 16 -21.57 43.21 14.10
C ASP A 16 -20.77 44.23 13.21
N ASP A 17 -20.76 44.32 11.87
CA ASP A 17 -21.39 43.66 10.70
C ASP A 17 -20.69 44.11 9.37
N ASP A 18 -20.93 43.37 8.29
CA ASP A 18 -21.22 43.78 6.89
C ASP A 18 -20.21 44.12 5.73
N SER A 19 -20.43 43.39 4.61
CA SER A 19 -20.61 43.84 3.21
C SER A 19 -19.50 43.76 2.10
N ASN A 20 -19.84 42.92 1.09
CA ASN A 20 -19.84 43.11 -0.39
C ASN A 20 -18.58 43.43 -1.25
N GLY A 21 -18.41 42.63 -2.33
CA GLY A 21 -18.40 43.14 -3.72
C GLY A 21 -17.08 43.11 -4.54
N PHE A 22 -17.04 42.27 -5.59
CA PHE A 22 -16.07 42.30 -6.72
C PHE A 22 -16.24 43.57 -7.60
N PRO A 23 -15.21 44.04 -8.37
CA PRO A 23 -15.07 43.60 -9.79
C PRO A 23 -13.66 43.61 -10.45
N ASP A 24 -13.62 42.86 -11.55
CA ASP A 24 -12.83 42.82 -12.81
C ASP A 24 -11.72 43.84 -13.23
N SER A 25 -10.77 43.26 -14.00
CA SER A 25 -10.20 43.70 -15.30
C SER A 25 -8.92 44.59 -15.43
N ASP A 26 -7.95 43.99 -16.13
CA ASP A 26 -7.20 44.47 -17.31
C ASP A 26 -6.15 45.62 -17.31
N VAL A 27 -5.00 45.25 -17.90
CA VAL A 27 -4.24 45.97 -18.97
C VAL A 27 -3.24 47.10 -18.57
N SER A 28 -1.95 46.72 -18.73
CA SER A 28 -0.92 47.42 -19.54
C SER A 28 -0.06 48.57 -18.99
N SER A 29 1.25 48.30 -19.07
CA SER A 29 2.33 49.17 -19.60
C SER A 29 3.00 50.24 -18.72
N ARG A 30 4.34 50.10 -18.67
CA ARG A 30 5.39 51.15 -18.74
C ARG A 30 5.45 52.10 -17.53
N SER A 31 6.59 52.49 -16.96
CA SER A 31 7.99 52.49 -17.39
C SER A 31 8.85 53.25 -16.36
N PHE A 32 10.18 53.09 -16.46
CA PHE A 32 11.24 54.00 -15.98
C PHE A 32 11.50 54.11 -14.46
N LEU A 33 12.66 53.58 -14.04
CA LEU A 33 13.42 54.07 -12.90
C LEU A 33 14.85 54.35 -13.34
N HIS A 34 15.33 55.56 -13.04
CA HIS A 34 16.75 55.96 -13.01
C HIS A 34 17.13 56.23 -11.53
N PRO A 35 18.42 56.42 -11.19
CA PRO A 35 19.15 55.56 -10.27
C PRO A 35 19.55 56.30 -8.97
N ASP A 36 20.47 55.70 -8.22
CA ASP A 36 21.22 56.22 -7.08
C ASP A 36 20.64 55.87 -5.70
N ASP A 37 21.14 54.77 -5.15
CA ASP A 37 22.04 54.81 -3.99
C ASP A 37 22.71 53.44 -3.76
N THR A 38 24.02 53.43 -3.62
CA THR A 38 24.88 52.31 -3.18
C THR A 38 25.79 52.87 -2.07
N PRO A 39 26.35 52.10 -1.10
CA PRO A 39 27.05 50.82 -1.35
C PRO A 39 27.08 49.77 -0.21
N GLY A 40 27.40 48.53 -0.57
CA GLY A 40 27.73 47.47 0.41
C GLY A 40 27.97 46.09 -0.22
N THR A 41 29.23 45.81 -0.56
CA THR A 41 29.90 44.49 -0.64
C THR A 41 29.26 43.35 -1.47
N ASN A 42 29.81 43.09 -2.67
CA ASN A 42 30.22 41.74 -3.16
C ASN A 42 30.59 41.76 -4.66
N SER A 43 31.83 42.14 -4.99
CA SER A 43 32.34 42.29 -6.37
C SER A 43 32.84 41.00 -7.04
N SER A 44 32.63 39.81 -6.46
CA SER A 44 33.18 38.54 -6.97
C SER A 44 32.22 37.70 -7.84
N SER A 45 30.90 37.86 -7.68
CA SER A 45 29.90 36.97 -8.33
C SER A 45 29.40 37.45 -9.69
N SER A 46 29.51 38.76 -10.00
CA SER A 46 28.98 39.37 -11.23
C SER A 46 29.86 39.08 -12.46
N GLY A 47 31.19 39.04 -12.28
CA GLY A 47 32.15 38.78 -13.36
C GLY A 47 32.03 37.37 -13.97
N ARG A 48 31.84 36.33 -13.15
CA ARG A 48 31.68 34.94 -13.63
C ARG A 48 30.36 34.73 -14.38
N ARG A 49 29.27 35.35 -13.94
CA ARG A 49 27.96 35.25 -14.61
C ARG A 49 27.96 35.95 -15.98
N ARG A 50 28.58 37.14 -16.09
CA ARG A 50 28.75 37.81 -17.38
C ARG A 50 29.68 37.04 -18.31
N HIS A 51 30.79 36.50 -17.80
CA HIS A 51 31.71 35.74 -18.63
C HIS A 51 31.09 34.43 -19.14
N PHE A 52 30.30 33.75 -18.32
CA PHE A 52 29.54 32.57 -18.74
C PHE A 52 28.46 32.89 -19.78
N ALA A 53 27.69 33.97 -19.57
CA ALA A 53 26.66 34.41 -20.52
C ALA A 53 27.26 34.80 -21.88
N THR A 54 28.39 35.52 -21.89
CA THR A 54 29.10 35.87 -23.14
C THR A 54 29.66 34.64 -23.85
N LYS A 55 30.11 33.62 -23.10
CA LYS A 55 30.61 32.36 -23.69
C LYS A 55 29.48 31.55 -24.33
N ILE A 56 28.32 31.49 -23.70
CA ILE A 56 27.11 30.84 -24.26
C ILE A 56 26.62 31.59 -25.49
N ALA A 57 26.56 32.92 -25.45
CA ALA A 57 26.16 33.73 -26.60
C ALA A 57 27.10 33.53 -27.80
N LYS A 58 28.43 33.48 -27.56
CA LYS A 58 29.42 33.22 -28.60
C LYS A 58 29.29 31.81 -29.20
N HIS A 59 28.98 30.81 -28.37
CA HIS A 59 28.78 29.43 -28.83
C HIS A 59 27.48 29.27 -29.63
N TYR A 60 26.43 29.99 -29.25
CA TYR A 60 25.17 30.04 -29.96
C TYR A 60 25.32 30.72 -31.33
N GLN A 61 26.04 31.85 -31.39
CA GLN A 61 26.33 32.55 -32.65
C GLN A 61 27.09 31.65 -33.62
N ARG A 62 28.13 30.96 -33.14
CA ARG A 62 28.98 30.08 -33.95
C ARG A 62 28.21 28.85 -34.48
N SER A 63 27.31 28.29 -33.67
CA SER A 63 26.42 27.21 -34.08
C SER A 63 25.38 27.65 -35.13
N LYS A 64 24.96 28.92 -35.09
CA LYS A 64 24.01 29.49 -36.04
C LYS A 64 24.67 29.79 -37.38
N GLU A 65 25.93 30.20 -37.37
CA GLU A 65 26.75 30.40 -38.57
C GLU A 65 27.08 29.06 -39.25
N SER A 66 27.49 28.04 -38.50
CA SER A 66 27.75 26.70 -39.06
C SER A 66 26.49 26.05 -39.66
N LEU A 67 25.31 26.32 -39.11
CA LEU A 67 24.02 25.86 -39.66
C LEU A 67 23.62 26.62 -40.93
N LYS A 68 24.03 27.89 -41.07
CA LYS A 68 23.83 28.65 -42.31
C LYS A 68 24.77 28.16 -43.41
N GLU A 69 26.04 27.93 -43.08
CA GLU A 69 27.05 27.41 -44.01
C GLU A 69 26.67 26.02 -44.52
N ALA A 70 26.26 25.10 -43.63
CA ALA A 70 25.77 23.78 -44.02
C ALA A 70 24.50 23.82 -44.89
N ARG A 71 23.66 24.87 -44.74
CA ARG A 71 22.46 25.07 -45.55
C ARG A 71 22.78 25.62 -46.95
N GLU A 72 23.78 26.49 -47.06
CA GLU A 72 24.27 26.97 -48.36
C GLU A 72 25.03 25.86 -49.11
N ASP A 73 25.78 25.01 -48.40
CA ASP A 73 26.44 23.84 -49.00
C ASP A 73 25.44 22.81 -49.55
N LEU A 74 24.30 22.61 -48.87
CA LEU A 74 23.20 21.78 -49.35
C LEU A 74 22.55 22.40 -50.59
N LYS A 75 22.40 23.73 -50.62
CA LYS A 75 21.80 24.45 -51.75
C LYS A 75 22.71 24.43 -52.99
N ASN A 76 24.03 24.55 -52.81
CA ASN A 76 24.99 24.44 -53.91
C ASN A 76 25.08 23.00 -54.45
N LYS A 77 24.91 21.97 -53.60
CA LYS A 77 24.84 20.57 -54.04
C LYS A 77 23.60 20.23 -54.86
N ASP A 78 22.48 20.92 -54.61
CA ASP A 78 21.26 20.75 -55.40
C ASP A 78 21.36 21.42 -56.79
N GLU A 79 22.25 22.42 -56.96
CA GLU A 79 22.45 23.14 -58.24
C GLU A 79 23.49 22.49 -59.18
N GLU A 80 24.46 21.72 -58.68
CA GLU A 80 25.45 21.00 -59.52
C GLU A 80 24.98 19.61 -60.02
N GLY A 81 23.76 19.18 -59.67
CA GLY A 81 23.23 17.86 -59.96
C GLY A 81 22.37 17.75 -61.23
N ARG A 82 22.89 18.09 -62.42
CA ARG A 82 22.30 17.58 -63.68
C ARG A 82 23.34 17.45 -64.81
N PRO A 83 23.59 16.22 -65.29
CA PRO A 83 23.48 16.00 -66.73
C PRO A 83 22.75 14.72 -67.13
N THR A 84 22.34 14.75 -68.39
CA THR A 84 21.56 13.80 -69.19
C THR A 84 22.34 12.58 -69.69
N THR A 85 21.61 11.46 -69.82
CA THR A 85 21.73 10.36 -70.82
C THR A 85 22.90 9.35 -70.83
N PHE A 86 22.48 8.06 -70.81
CA PHE A 86 23.02 6.83 -71.44
C PHE A 86 24.52 6.45 -71.36
N ALA A 87 24.82 5.29 -70.74
CA ALA A 87 25.48 4.10 -71.34
C ALA A 87 25.98 3.09 -70.27
N ALA A 88 26.21 1.85 -70.73
CA ALA A 88 26.40 0.61 -69.97
C ALA A 88 27.82 0.35 -69.40
N GLY A 89 27.92 -0.58 -68.44
CA GLY A 89 29.10 -1.44 -68.22
C GLY A 89 30.09 -1.06 -67.09
N PRO A 90 30.88 -2.02 -66.56
CA PRO A 90 31.11 -2.18 -65.11
C PRO A 90 32.57 -1.97 -64.65
N THR A 91 32.78 -1.57 -63.39
CA THR A 91 33.51 -2.31 -62.31
C THR A 91 33.95 -1.38 -61.16
N GLU A 92 33.79 -1.93 -59.95
CA GLU A 92 34.54 -1.72 -58.69
C GLU A 92 35.20 -0.36 -58.41
N ASN A 93 34.72 0.32 -57.36
CA ASN A 93 35.61 0.89 -56.34
C ASN A 93 34.88 1.06 -54.99
N ILE A 94 35.61 0.66 -53.96
CA ILE A 94 35.26 0.55 -52.56
C ILE A 94 34.93 1.94 -51.96
N ILE A 95 33.75 2.09 -51.37
CA ILE A 95 33.46 3.17 -50.41
C ILE A 95 32.93 2.51 -49.13
N SER A 96 33.73 2.56 -48.08
CA SER A 96 33.35 2.18 -46.73
C SER A 96 32.33 3.18 -46.17
N TYR A 97 31.23 2.67 -45.62
CA TYR A 97 30.28 3.46 -44.84
C TYR A 97 30.81 3.65 -43.40
N PRO A 98 30.60 4.80 -42.74
CA PRO A 98 30.99 4.97 -41.34
C PRO A 98 30.13 4.09 -40.42
N ASP A 99 30.77 3.42 -39.47
CA ASP A 99 30.18 2.48 -38.52
C ASP A 99 29.22 3.21 -37.54
N TYR A 100 28.00 2.69 -37.42
CA TYR A 100 26.88 3.26 -36.63
C TYR A 100 27.08 3.16 -35.09
N ARG A 101 28.27 2.74 -34.63
CA ARG A 101 28.54 2.41 -33.22
C ARG A 101 28.92 3.62 -32.36
N ASP A 102 29.44 4.70 -32.94
CA ASP A 102 29.98 5.81 -32.15
C ASP A 102 28.91 6.76 -31.56
N PHE A 103 27.71 6.82 -32.13
CA PHE A 103 26.65 7.70 -31.60
C PHE A 103 25.93 7.14 -30.36
N LYS A 104 26.12 5.86 -30.04
CA LYS A 104 25.50 5.19 -28.88
C LYS A 104 26.23 5.49 -27.56
N SER A 105 27.52 5.84 -27.61
CA SER A 105 28.35 6.08 -26.42
C SER A 105 28.04 7.43 -25.75
N ILE A 106 27.69 8.45 -26.53
CA ILE A 106 27.41 9.81 -26.03
C ILE A 106 26.03 9.87 -25.34
N GLY A 107 25.04 9.13 -25.84
CA GLY A 107 23.72 9.02 -25.20
C GLY A 107 23.77 8.32 -23.84
N GLY A 108 24.64 7.31 -23.68
CA GLY A 108 24.83 6.57 -22.42
C GLY A 108 25.52 7.39 -21.32
N PHE A 109 26.33 8.38 -21.68
CA PHE A 109 27.03 9.24 -20.72
C PHE A 109 26.08 10.28 -20.09
N ALA A 110 25.19 10.86 -20.90
CA ALA A 110 24.18 11.82 -20.43
C ALA A 110 23.10 11.15 -19.55
N SER A 111 22.69 9.91 -19.86
CA SER A 111 21.75 9.15 -19.03
C SER A 111 22.35 8.79 -17.67
N GLY A 112 23.62 8.37 -17.61
CA GLY A 112 24.28 8.00 -16.36
C GLY A 112 24.53 9.16 -15.38
N LEU A 113 24.70 10.39 -15.89
CA LEU A 113 24.81 11.60 -15.06
C LEU A 113 23.45 12.03 -14.50
N GLN A 114 22.38 11.89 -15.28
CA GLN A 114 21.01 12.15 -14.82
C GLN A 114 20.57 11.15 -13.77
N ASP A 115 20.89 9.87 -13.98
CA ASP A 115 20.59 8.80 -13.02
C ASP A 115 21.26 9.06 -11.68
N LYS A 116 22.50 9.59 -11.68
CA LYS A 116 23.21 9.99 -10.47
C LYS A 116 22.59 11.21 -9.79
N LEU A 117 22.04 12.17 -10.55
CA LEU A 117 21.39 13.36 -9.99
C LEU A 117 20.01 13.05 -9.41
N PHE A 118 19.21 12.25 -10.12
CA PHE A 118 17.90 11.80 -9.64
C PHE A 118 18.06 10.87 -8.42
N ALA A 119 19.03 9.95 -8.46
CA ALA A 119 19.38 9.14 -7.30
C ALA A 119 19.90 9.97 -6.12
N LYS A 120 20.57 11.10 -6.38
CA LYS A 120 21.00 12.02 -5.31
C LYS A 120 19.86 12.86 -4.75
N MET A 121 18.85 13.22 -5.54
CA MET A 121 17.63 13.86 -5.01
C MET A 121 16.82 12.89 -4.14
N ILE A 122 16.57 11.67 -4.63
CA ILE A 122 15.82 10.67 -3.87
C ILE A 122 16.60 10.18 -2.65
N GLY A 123 17.91 10.01 -2.80
CA GLY A 123 18.80 9.64 -1.69
C GLY A 123 18.84 10.68 -0.57
N GLY A 124 18.52 11.95 -0.86
CA GLY A 124 18.37 12.99 0.15
C GLY A 124 17.03 12.96 0.92
N ILE A 125 16.05 12.20 0.44
CA ILE A 125 14.70 12.07 1.04
C ILE A 125 14.61 10.81 1.94
N LEU A 126 15.54 9.87 1.78
CA LEU A 126 15.58 8.63 2.56
C LEU A 126 16.41 8.81 3.85
N PRO A 127 15.92 8.38 5.02
CA PRO A 127 16.74 8.33 6.24
C PRO A 127 17.93 7.40 6.00
N ALA A 128 19.15 7.87 6.31
CA ALA A 128 20.37 7.07 6.14
C ALA A 128 20.31 5.74 6.93
N ASP A 129 19.65 5.76 8.10
CA ASP A 129 19.48 4.62 9.00
C ASP A 129 18.63 3.48 8.41
N ALA A 130 17.73 3.80 7.46
CA ALA A 130 16.84 2.81 6.87
C ALA A 130 17.57 1.88 5.89
N VAL A 131 18.63 2.35 5.23
CA VAL A 131 19.37 1.55 4.22
C VAL A 131 20.31 0.56 4.90
N GLU A 132 20.87 0.90 6.07
CA GLU A 132 21.74 0.00 6.83
C GLU A 132 20.95 -1.10 7.56
N HIS A 133 19.74 -0.81 8.07
CA HIS A 133 18.96 -1.77 8.86
C HIS A 133 18.50 -3.02 8.07
N TYR A 134 18.31 -2.92 6.75
CA TYR A 134 18.00 -4.08 5.90
C TYR A 134 19.20 -5.00 5.63
N SER A 135 20.43 -4.54 5.92
CA SER A 135 21.64 -5.34 5.68
C SER A 135 21.96 -6.29 6.85
N GLY A 136 21.44 -6.03 8.05
CA GLY A 136 21.93 -6.64 9.30
C GLY A 136 20.93 -7.33 10.23
N ALA A 137 19.61 -7.29 9.99
CA ALA A 137 18.64 -7.75 10.99
C ALA A 137 17.70 -8.85 10.50
N GLY A 138 17.93 -10.06 11.00
CA GLY A 138 16.90 -11.10 11.14
C GLY A 138 16.49 -11.85 9.86
N SER A 139 15.97 -13.05 10.06
CA SER A 139 15.33 -13.88 9.05
C SER A 139 14.09 -13.18 8.49
N ASP A 140 14.27 -12.27 7.53
CA ASP A 140 13.15 -11.75 6.73
C ASP A 140 12.73 -12.83 5.73
N LYS A 141 11.53 -13.38 5.94
CA LYS A 141 10.92 -14.38 5.05
C LYS A 141 10.69 -13.86 3.62
N ARG A 142 10.87 -12.55 3.38
CA ARG A 142 10.74 -11.89 2.08
C ARG A 142 12.07 -11.68 1.35
N LYS A 143 13.17 -12.24 1.85
CA LYS A 143 14.47 -12.17 1.17
C LYS A 143 14.46 -13.03 -0.10
N ASP A 144 14.07 -12.41 -1.22
CA ASP A 144 14.23 -13.00 -2.54
C ASP A 144 15.72 -13.08 -2.90
N THR A 145 16.27 -14.30 -2.98
CA THR A 145 17.69 -14.54 -3.32
C THR A 145 18.04 -14.04 -4.74
N GLU A 146 17.05 -13.94 -5.63
CA GLU A 146 17.26 -13.56 -7.04
C GLU A 146 17.12 -12.06 -7.33
N ARG A 147 16.56 -11.26 -6.40
CA ARG A 147 16.28 -9.83 -6.64
C ARG A 147 17.31 -8.94 -5.93
N PRO A 148 17.83 -7.90 -6.59
CA PRO A 148 18.79 -7.00 -5.97
C PRO A 148 18.15 -6.28 -4.78
N GLN A 149 18.94 -6.06 -3.73
CA GLN A 149 18.52 -5.27 -2.57
C GLN A 149 18.18 -3.84 -2.97
N PHE A 150 17.35 -3.19 -2.15
CA PHE A 150 16.89 -1.84 -2.42
C PHE A 150 18.08 -0.89 -2.59
N SER A 151 18.18 -0.28 -3.77
CA SER A 151 19.17 0.74 -4.07
C SER A 151 18.54 1.84 -4.89
N VAL A 152 18.78 3.08 -4.48
CA VAL A 152 18.17 4.28 -5.08
C VAL A 152 18.56 4.43 -6.55
N THR A 153 19.78 4.02 -6.91
CA THR A 153 20.29 4.03 -8.28
C THR A 153 19.56 3.03 -9.17
N VAL A 154 19.31 1.80 -8.69
CA VAL A 154 18.52 0.79 -9.44
C VAL A 154 17.06 1.21 -9.54
N MET A 155 16.49 1.79 -8.48
CA MET A 155 15.12 2.31 -8.51
C MET A 155 14.96 3.44 -9.53
N SER A 156 15.89 4.40 -9.58
CA SER A 156 15.91 5.47 -10.59
C SER A 156 15.96 4.91 -12.01
N GLY A 157 16.88 3.98 -12.29
CA GLY A 157 17.01 3.35 -13.60
C GLY A 157 15.76 2.55 -13.99
N ASN A 158 15.15 1.85 -13.04
CA ASN A 158 13.91 1.09 -13.27
C ASN A 158 12.70 2.01 -13.49
N PHE A 159 12.58 3.10 -12.72
CA PHE A 159 11.53 4.11 -12.90
C PHE A 159 11.57 4.74 -14.29
N ARG A 160 12.77 5.07 -14.78
CA ARG A 160 12.95 5.59 -16.14
C ARG A 160 12.48 4.60 -17.19
N ARG A 161 12.94 3.35 -17.12
CA ARG A 161 12.52 2.27 -18.05
C ARG A 161 11.01 2.00 -18.00
N PHE A 162 10.42 2.11 -16.82
CA PHE A 162 8.98 2.00 -16.62
C PHE A 162 8.23 3.17 -17.30
N ASN A 163 8.63 4.41 -17.03
CA ASN A 163 8.00 5.60 -17.59
C ASN A 163 8.08 5.66 -19.14
N GLN A 164 9.15 5.10 -19.72
CA GLN A 164 9.31 4.96 -21.17
C GLN A 164 8.31 3.99 -21.83
N ARG A 165 7.75 3.04 -21.07
CA ARG A 165 6.90 1.95 -21.60
C ARG A 165 5.44 2.05 -21.16
N ILE A 166 5.18 2.65 -20.00
CA ILE A 166 3.84 2.72 -19.39
C ILE A 166 2.83 3.53 -20.23
N GLY A 167 3.28 4.37 -21.14
CA GLY A 167 2.41 5.23 -21.96
C GLY A 167 1.31 4.46 -22.72
N VAL A 168 1.55 3.21 -23.13
CA VAL A 168 0.52 2.37 -23.79
C VAL A 168 -0.66 2.11 -22.85
N VAL A 169 -0.37 1.88 -21.56
CA VAL A 169 -1.40 1.64 -20.53
C VAL A 169 -2.20 2.92 -20.28
N PHE A 170 -1.56 4.08 -20.20
CA PHE A 170 -2.27 5.36 -20.07
C PHE A 170 -3.14 5.68 -21.29
N VAL A 171 -2.69 5.32 -22.50
CA VAL A 171 -3.53 5.46 -23.70
C VAL A 171 -4.76 4.54 -23.62
N LEU A 172 -4.61 3.32 -23.11
CA LEU A 172 -5.72 2.39 -22.88
C LEU A 172 -6.68 2.94 -21.82
N GLN A 173 -6.17 3.40 -20.67
CA GLN A 173 -6.95 4.02 -19.60
C GLN A 173 -7.77 5.21 -20.14
N HIS A 174 -7.14 6.14 -20.87
CA HIS A 174 -7.85 7.27 -21.48
C HIS A 174 -8.87 6.85 -22.55
N ARG A 175 -8.66 5.74 -23.27
CA ARG A 175 -9.67 5.19 -24.19
C ARG A 175 -10.84 4.62 -23.42
N LEU A 176 -10.59 3.89 -22.33
CA LEU A 176 -11.62 3.31 -21.48
C LEU A 176 -12.44 4.40 -20.77
N ILE A 177 -11.80 5.42 -20.20
CA ILE A 177 -12.50 6.56 -19.60
C ILE A 177 -13.38 7.24 -20.65
N ARG A 178 -12.87 7.51 -21.85
CA ARG A 178 -13.69 8.10 -22.93
C ARG A 178 -14.86 7.23 -23.37
N LEU A 179 -14.71 5.90 -23.28
CA LEU A 179 -15.78 4.94 -23.53
C LEU A 179 -16.84 5.03 -22.41
N MET A 180 -16.42 5.04 -21.15
CA MET A 180 -17.35 5.14 -20.02
C MET A 180 -18.05 6.50 -19.94
N THR A 181 -17.41 7.60 -20.34
CA THR A 181 -17.99 8.96 -20.33
C THR A 181 -18.78 9.28 -21.61
N TRP A 182 -19.09 8.31 -22.48
CA TRP A 182 -19.93 8.52 -23.68
C TRP A 182 -19.45 9.59 -24.67
N ARG A 183 -18.15 9.87 -24.73
CA ARG A 183 -17.63 10.97 -25.57
C ARG A 183 -17.91 10.77 -27.07
N LYS A 184 -17.95 9.52 -27.52
CA LYS A 184 -18.43 9.14 -28.86
C LYS A 184 -19.44 7.99 -28.72
N PRO A 185 -20.75 8.27 -28.78
CA PRO A 185 -21.79 7.28 -28.43
C PRO A 185 -21.78 6.05 -29.34
N THR A 186 -21.34 6.18 -30.60
CA THR A 186 -21.26 5.05 -31.54
C THR A 186 -20.25 3.99 -31.08
N HIS A 187 -19.11 4.39 -30.53
CA HIS A 187 -18.10 3.45 -30.02
C HIS A 187 -18.52 2.81 -28.70
N THR A 188 -19.29 3.52 -27.87
CA THR A 188 -19.78 3.00 -26.59
C THR A 188 -20.91 2.02 -26.81
N LEU A 189 -21.84 2.33 -27.70
CA LEU A 189 -22.91 1.43 -28.10
C LEU A 189 -22.38 0.17 -28.79
N SER A 190 -21.35 0.27 -29.64
CA SER A 190 -20.75 -0.93 -30.25
C SER A 190 -20.02 -1.81 -29.23
N ALA A 191 -19.35 -1.21 -28.23
CA ALA A 191 -18.75 -1.95 -27.12
C ALA A 191 -19.82 -2.59 -26.21
N LEU A 192 -20.90 -1.88 -25.92
CA LEU A 192 -22.04 -2.40 -25.15
C LEU A 192 -22.78 -3.52 -25.88
N ALA A 193 -22.91 -3.43 -27.21
CA ALA A 193 -23.45 -4.51 -28.02
C ALA A 193 -22.57 -5.76 -27.91
N LEU A 194 -21.24 -5.62 -28.04
CA LEU A 194 -20.31 -6.74 -27.84
C LEU A 194 -20.39 -7.32 -26.42
N TYR A 195 -20.45 -6.46 -25.41
CA TYR A 195 -20.66 -6.86 -24.01
C TYR A 195 -21.98 -7.63 -23.84
N SER A 196 -23.05 -7.19 -24.50
CA SER A 196 -24.35 -7.85 -24.46
C SER A 196 -24.30 -9.26 -25.03
N PHE A 197 -23.59 -9.45 -26.15
CA PHE A 197 -23.37 -10.79 -26.71
C PHE A 197 -22.59 -11.70 -25.74
N ILE A 198 -21.58 -11.17 -25.07
CA ILE A 198 -20.78 -11.91 -24.08
C ILE A 198 -21.62 -12.30 -22.84
N CYS A 199 -22.52 -11.42 -22.39
CA CYS A 199 -23.40 -11.72 -21.25
C CYS A 199 -24.50 -12.73 -21.59
N LEU A 200 -24.99 -12.74 -22.82
CA LEU A 200 -26.02 -13.69 -23.27
C LEU A 200 -25.44 -15.09 -23.48
N ASP A 201 -24.22 -15.19 -24.02
CA ASP A 201 -23.50 -16.44 -24.20
C ASP A 201 -22.10 -16.41 -23.53
N PRO A 202 -21.99 -16.86 -22.28
CA PRO A 202 -20.74 -16.79 -21.52
C PRO A 202 -19.63 -17.69 -22.10
N TYR A 203 -19.96 -18.70 -22.93
CA TYR A 203 -18.94 -19.53 -23.59
C TYR A 203 -18.07 -18.72 -24.54
N LEU A 204 -18.58 -17.58 -25.03
CA LEU A 204 -17.86 -16.67 -25.91
C LEU A 204 -16.63 -16.05 -25.23
N ILE A 205 -16.57 -15.99 -23.89
CA ILE A 205 -15.44 -15.45 -23.12
C ILE A 205 -14.13 -16.14 -23.49
N ALA A 206 -14.15 -17.46 -23.77
CA ALA A 206 -12.95 -18.19 -24.18
C ALA A 206 -12.37 -17.71 -25.53
N SER A 207 -13.24 -17.18 -26.41
CA SER A 207 -12.84 -16.67 -27.73
C SER A 207 -12.39 -15.20 -27.71
N VAL A 208 -12.85 -14.42 -26.72
CA VAL A 208 -12.53 -12.98 -26.57
C VAL A 208 -11.02 -12.68 -26.58
N PRO A 209 -10.14 -13.35 -25.81
CA PRO A 209 -8.72 -13.03 -25.82
C PRO A 209 -8.06 -13.27 -27.18
N LEU A 210 -8.45 -14.33 -27.90
CA LEU A 210 -7.94 -14.64 -29.24
C LEU A 210 -8.43 -13.59 -30.25
N ALA A 211 -9.72 -13.25 -30.21
CA ALA A 211 -10.29 -12.20 -31.06
C ALA A 211 -9.65 -10.84 -30.79
N ALA A 212 -9.36 -10.51 -29.52
CA ALA A 212 -8.71 -9.27 -29.15
C ALA A 212 -7.27 -9.18 -29.69
N ILE A 213 -6.49 -10.26 -29.64
CA ILE A 213 -5.14 -10.30 -30.23
C ILE A 213 -5.24 -10.10 -31.76
N LEU A 214 -6.18 -10.77 -32.42
CA LEU A 214 -6.37 -10.62 -33.86
C LEU A 214 -6.78 -9.19 -34.23
N LEU A 215 -7.82 -8.65 -33.61
CA LEU A 215 -8.41 -7.37 -34.00
C LEU A 215 -7.62 -6.15 -33.51
N PHE A 216 -6.98 -6.19 -32.33
CA PHE A 216 -6.31 -5.03 -31.74
C PHE A 216 -4.78 -5.08 -31.83
N VAL A 217 -4.17 -6.24 -32.05
CA VAL A 217 -2.71 -6.36 -32.20
C VAL A 217 -2.35 -6.71 -33.64
N MET A 218 -2.85 -7.83 -34.19
CA MET A 218 -2.44 -8.33 -35.50
C MET A 218 -2.99 -7.49 -36.65
N VAL A 219 -4.27 -7.12 -36.65
CA VAL A 219 -4.88 -6.31 -37.72
C VAL A 219 -4.23 -4.92 -37.82
N PRO A 220 -4.04 -4.14 -36.73
CA PRO A 220 -3.35 -2.86 -36.80
C PRO A 220 -1.88 -3.01 -37.22
N ALA A 221 -1.18 -4.05 -36.72
CA ALA A 221 0.19 -4.34 -37.15
C ALA A 221 0.25 -4.66 -38.65
N TYR A 222 -0.72 -5.42 -39.17
CA TYR A 222 -0.82 -5.73 -40.59
C TYR A 222 -1.08 -4.48 -41.44
N ILE A 223 -2.05 -3.63 -41.05
CA ILE A 223 -2.36 -2.37 -41.75
C ILE A 223 -1.15 -1.42 -41.74
N SER A 224 -0.42 -1.34 -40.62
CA SER A 224 0.79 -0.51 -40.55
C SER A 224 1.92 -1.00 -41.45
N ARG A 225 1.96 -2.31 -41.71
CA ARG A 225 2.95 -2.96 -42.60
C ARG A 225 2.57 -2.84 -44.08
N HIS A 226 1.27 -2.79 -44.37
CA HIS A 226 0.69 -2.68 -45.71
C HIS A 226 -0.26 -1.46 -45.80
N PRO A 227 0.27 -0.23 -45.80
CA PRO A 227 -0.55 0.96 -45.92
C PRO A 227 -1.38 0.93 -47.24
N PRO A 228 -2.61 1.47 -47.24
CA PRO A 228 -3.39 1.59 -48.46
C PRO A 228 -2.65 2.47 -49.48
N ALA A 229 -2.78 2.15 -50.76
CA ALA A 229 -2.18 2.94 -51.82
C ALA A 229 -2.75 4.37 -51.77
N PRO A 230 -1.94 5.41 -52.02
CA PRO A 230 -2.42 6.79 -52.04
C PRO A 230 -3.47 6.95 -53.15
N SER A 231 -4.74 6.97 -52.77
CA SER A 231 -5.86 7.16 -53.67
C SER A 231 -6.32 8.62 -53.66
N ARG A 232 -6.82 9.12 -54.80
CA ARG A 232 -7.36 10.48 -54.92
C ARG A 232 -8.75 10.63 -54.28
N LEU A 233 -9.36 9.51 -53.88
CA LEU A 233 -10.66 9.44 -53.23
C LEU A 233 -10.45 9.12 -51.73
N PRO A 234 -11.15 9.77 -50.79
CA PRO A 234 -10.92 9.58 -49.34
C PRO A 234 -11.24 8.18 -48.77
N THR A 235 -11.58 7.19 -49.60
CA THR A 235 -12.33 6.00 -49.17
C THR A 235 -11.83 4.71 -49.81
N ASP A 236 -10.51 4.50 -49.92
CA ASP A 236 -9.99 3.18 -50.26
C ASP A 236 -9.41 2.50 -49.01
N PRO A 237 -10.21 1.72 -48.25
CA PRO A 237 -9.79 1.14 -46.98
C PRO A 237 -9.04 -0.19 -47.15
N TYR A 238 -8.76 -0.60 -48.38
CA TYR A 238 -8.15 -1.90 -48.66
C TYR A 238 -6.61 -1.82 -48.54
N PRO A 239 -5.97 -2.68 -47.72
CA PRO A 239 -4.52 -2.75 -47.67
C PRO A 239 -3.97 -3.15 -49.03
N SER A 240 -2.87 -2.49 -49.43
CA SER A 240 -2.24 -2.72 -50.73
C SER A 240 -1.82 -4.19 -50.87
N ARG A 241 -2.33 -4.88 -51.89
CA ARG A 241 -1.93 -6.25 -52.23
C ARG A 241 -0.51 -6.20 -52.80
N GLY A 242 0.48 -6.48 -51.98
CA GLY A 242 1.90 -6.44 -52.38
C GLY A 242 2.85 -6.89 -51.27
N PRO A 243 4.15 -7.00 -51.57
CA PRO A 243 5.18 -7.30 -50.57
C PRO A 243 5.16 -6.26 -49.44
N PRO A 244 5.59 -6.64 -48.22
CA PRO A 244 5.54 -5.76 -47.06
C PRO A 244 6.31 -4.47 -47.32
N SER A 245 5.59 -3.33 -47.26
CA SER A 245 6.12 -2.02 -47.69
C SER A 245 6.73 -1.21 -46.54
N ALA A 246 6.38 -1.53 -45.29
CA ALA A 246 6.94 -0.86 -44.11
C ALA A 246 7.66 -1.83 -43.16
N ILE A 247 8.65 -1.30 -42.42
CA ILE A 247 9.39 -2.01 -41.37
C ILE A 247 8.39 -2.43 -40.28
N PRO A 248 8.52 -3.64 -39.68
CA PRO A 248 7.65 -4.08 -38.61
C PRO A 248 7.56 -3.02 -37.48
N PRO A 249 6.35 -2.66 -37.03
CA PRO A 249 6.17 -1.70 -35.95
C PRO A 249 6.70 -2.32 -34.64
N GLU A 250 7.85 -1.83 -34.18
CA GLU A 250 8.33 -2.15 -32.83
C GLU A 250 7.71 -1.17 -31.83
N VAL A 251 7.24 -1.67 -30.68
CA VAL A 251 6.81 -0.82 -29.55
C VAL A 251 8.07 -0.17 -28.96
N LYS A 252 8.52 0.91 -29.59
CA LYS A 252 9.74 1.61 -29.16
C LYS A 252 9.48 2.28 -27.83
N ALA A 253 10.41 2.07 -26.90
CA ALA A 253 10.46 2.83 -25.66
C ALA A 253 10.50 4.32 -26.01
N VAL A 254 9.62 5.09 -25.39
CA VAL A 254 9.50 6.53 -25.61
C VAL A 254 10.83 7.20 -25.25
N SER A 255 11.32 8.12 -26.09
CA SER A 255 12.59 8.79 -25.82
C SER A 255 12.48 9.68 -24.57
N GLU A 256 13.57 9.77 -23.82
CA GLU A 256 13.60 10.32 -22.45
C GLU A 256 13.38 11.84 -22.41
N PHE A 257 13.52 12.50 -23.55
CA PHE A 257 13.28 13.93 -23.74
C PHE A 257 12.04 14.23 -24.60
N SER A 258 11.27 13.21 -24.96
CA SER A 258 10.05 13.43 -25.70
C SER A 258 8.98 14.08 -24.84
N LYS A 259 8.08 14.82 -25.50
CA LYS A 259 6.85 15.33 -24.88
C LYS A 259 6.02 14.21 -24.24
N ASP A 260 6.04 13.03 -24.84
CA ASP A 260 5.29 11.86 -24.35
C ASP A 260 5.88 11.29 -23.05
N PHE A 261 7.20 11.36 -22.85
CA PHE A 261 7.83 10.97 -21.59
C PHE A 261 7.35 11.86 -20.42
N PHE A 262 7.27 13.17 -20.62
CA PHE A 262 6.76 14.11 -19.61
C PHE A 262 5.24 14.00 -19.42
N ARG A 263 4.49 13.66 -20.48
CA ARG A 263 3.06 13.37 -20.35
C ARG A 263 2.83 12.12 -19.51
N ASN A 264 3.57 11.04 -19.77
CA ASN A 264 3.52 9.83 -18.96
C ASN A 264 3.89 10.11 -17.50
N LEU A 265 4.88 11.00 -17.26
CA LEU A 265 5.27 11.37 -15.90
C LEU A 265 4.15 12.10 -15.14
N ARG A 266 3.42 12.99 -15.83
CA ARG A 266 2.23 13.65 -15.26
C ARG A 266 1.11 12.65 -14.98
N ASP A 267 0.83 11.78 -15.95
CA ASP A 267 -0.24 10.78 -15.82
C ASP A 267 0.07 9.80 -14.68
N LEU A 268 1.35 9.45 -14.49
CA LEU A 268 1.83 8.65 -13.37
C LEU A 268 1.64 9.35 -12.03
N GLN A 269 1.98 10.64 -11.92
CA GLN A 269 1.74 11.42 -10.70
C GLN A 269 0.26 11.43 -10.32
N ASN A 270 -0.62 11.71 -11.28
CA ASN A 270 -2.06 11.72 -11.03
C ASN A 270 -2.58 10.34 -10.64
N THR A 271 -2.10 9.28 -11.31
CA THR A 271 -2.53 7.91 -10.99
C THR A 271 -2.05 7.47 -9.59
N MET A 272 -0.90 7.95 -9.14
CA MET A 272 -0.42 7.69 -7.77
C MET A 272 -1.34 8.32 -6.73
N GLU A 273 -1.77 9.56 -6.96
CA GLU A 273 -2.74 10.27 -6.10
C GLU A 273 -4.12 9.60 -6.13
N ASP A 274 -4.62 9.26 -7.33
CA ASP A 274 -5.90 8.58 -7.51
C ASP A 274 -5.91 7.23 -6.77
N PHE A 275 -4.78 6.49 -6.81
CA PHE A 275 -4.64 5.23 -6.11
C PHE A 275 -4.66 5.40 -4.59
N SER A 276 -3.90 6.34 -4.03
CA SER A 276 -3.88 6.58 -2.58
C SER A 276 -5.25 7.05 -2.09
N ALA A 277 -5.87 8.00 -2.79
CA ALA A 277 -7.20 8.49 -2.43
C ALA A 277 -8.26 7.38 -2.52
N ALA A 278 -8.24 6.54 -3.56
CA ALA A 278 -9.16 5.42 -3.68
C ALA A 278 -8.93 4.37 -2.58
N HIS A 279 -7.68 4.06 -2.27
CA HIS A 279 -7.33 3.14 -1.19
C HIS A 279 -7.82 3.64 0.17
N ASP A 280 -7.59 4.92 0.48
CA ASP A 280 -8.05 5.52 1.74
C ASP A 280 -9.58 5.55 1.84
N GLN A 281 -10.28 5.83 0.75
CA GLN A 281 -11.74 5.72 0.69
C GLN A 281 -12.22 4.29 0.93
N VAL A 282 -11.57 3.29 0.33
CA VAL A 282 -11.90 1.87 0.55
C VAL A 282 -11.68 1.50 2.02
N ILE A 283 -10.59 1.95 2.64
CA ILE A 283 -10.34 1.71 4.08
C ILE A 283 -11.37 2.42 4.95
N GLN A 284 -11.79 3.64 4.62
CA GLN A 284 -12.82 4.34 5.38
C GLN A 284 -14.19 3.66 5.30
N ILE A 285 -14.52 3.05 4.15
CA ILE A 285 -15.78 2.34 3.95
C ILE A 285 -15.73 0.94 4.58
N LEU A 286 -14.65 0.19 4.35
CA LEU A 286 -14.54 -1.21 4.75
C LEU A 286 -14.00 -1.37 6.18
N GLY A 287 -13.10 -0.50 6.62
CA GLY A 287 -12.41 -0.58 7.90
C GLY A 287 -13.35 -0.63 9.10
N PRO A 288 -14.25 0.35 9.31
CA PRO A 288 -15.13 0.36 10.47
C PRO A 288 -15.99 -0.91 10.60
N PRO A 289 -16.64 -1.44 9.54
CA PRO A 289 -17.42 -2.68 9.64
C PRO A 289 -16.60 -3.97 9.67
N THR A 290 -15.40 -4.05 9.07
CA THR A 290 -14.63 -5.32 9.03
C THR A 290 -13.58 -5.46 10.12
N ASN A 291 -13.13 -4.35 10.72
CA ASN A 291 -12.04 -4.35 11.70
C ASN A 291 -12.49 -4.69 13.13
N PHE A 292 -13.79 -4.98 13.36
CA PHE A 292 -14.34 -5.20 14.72
C PHE A 292 -14.04 -4.07 15.71
N SER A 293 -13.78 -2.86 15.20
CA SER A 293 -13.51 -1.66 16.01
C SER A 293 -14.68 -1.29 16.94
N SER A 294 -15.90 -1.60 16.49
CA SER A 294 -17.08 -1.69 17.35
C SER A 294 -17.65 -3.09 17.16
N GLU A 295 -17.53 -3.91 18.18
CA GLU A 295 -17.88 -5.33 18.11
C GLU A 295 -19.36 -5.52 17.76
N THR A 296 -20.21 -4.64 18.27
CA THR A 296 -21.65 -4.55 17.99
C THR A 296 -21.96 -4.29 16.50
N LEU A 297 -21.34 -3.29 15.88
CA LEU A 297 -21.58 -2.93 14.47
C LEU A 297 -21.06 -4.03 13.55
N SER A 298 -19.83 -4.49 13.78
CA SER A 298 -19.17 -5.50 12.94
C SER A 298 -19.87 -6.86 13.02
N SER A 299 -20.31 -7.28 14.21
CA SER A 299 -21.10 -8.52 14.35
C SER A 299 -22.46 -8.43 13.66
N GLY A 300 -23.16 -7.30 13.75
CA GLY A 300 -24.41 -7.07 13.01
C GLY A 300 -24.23 -7.14 11.49
N VAL A 301 -23.17 -6.51 10.96
CA VAL A 301 -22.82 -6.59 9.54
C VAL A 301 -22.46 -8.02 9.16
N PHE A 302 -21.69 -8.73 9.98
CA PHE A 302 -21.32 -10.13 9.76
C PHE A 302 -22.55 -11.05 9.69
N LEU A 303 -23.54 -10.88 10.57
CA LEU A 303 -24.78 -11.66 10.56
C LEU A 303 -25.60 -11.39 9.30
N ILE A 304 -25.76 -10.12 8.91
CA ILE A 304 -26.45 -9.75 7.66
C ILE A 304 -25.72 -10.37 6.46
N LEU A 305 -24.39 -10.24 6.38
CA LEU A 305 -23.62 -10.81 5.28
C LEU A 305 -23.77 -12.33 5.23
N SER A 306 -23.71 -13.01 6.38
CA SER A 306 -23.86 -14.47 6.50
C SER A 306 -25.25 -14.94 6.09
N PHE A 307 -26.30 -14.17 6.42
CA PHE A 307 -27.65 -14.48 5.97
C PHE A 307 -27.81 -14.26 4.46
N ILE A 308 -27.26 -13.16 3.93
CA ILE A 308 -27.27 -12.87 2.50
C ILE A 308 -26.52 -13.96 1.73
N THR A 309 -25.36 -14.41 2.20
CA THR A 309 -24.61 -15.49 1.52
C THR A 309 -25.39 -16.80 1.53
N LEU A 310 -26.05 -17.16 2.64
CA LEU A 310 -26.91 -18.34 2.71
C LEU A 310 -28.12 -18.22 1.77
N ALA A 311 -28.79 -17.06 1.77
CA ALA A 311 -29.92 -16.79 0.89
C ALA A 311 -29.53 -16.83 -0.59
N LEU A 312 -28.38 -16.24 -0.95
CA LEU A 312 -27.84 -16.29 -2.31
C LEU A 312 -27.43 -17.71 -2.69
N PHE A 313 -26.87 -18.51 -1.78
CA PHE A 313 -26.51 -19.90 -2.05
C PHE A 313 -27.75 -20.74 -2.41
N ILE A 314 -28.82 -20.62 -1.62
CA ILE A 314 -30.09 -21.32 -1.88
C ILE A 314 -30.77 -20.76 -3.15
N GLY A 315 -30.74 -19.43 -3.29
CA GLY A 315 -31.37 -18.71 -4.40
C GLY A 315 -30.57 -18.72 -5.71
N ALA A 316 -29.33 -19.23 -5.72
CA ALA A 316 -28.41 -19.08 -6.85
C ALA A 316 -28.96 -19.64 -8.17
N ARG A 317 -29.78 -20.70 -8.08
CA ARG A 317 -30.44 -21.30 -9.25
C ARG A 317 -31.61 -20.47 -9.78
N HIS A 318 -32.27 -19.70 -8.91
CA HIS A 318 -33.42 -18.87 -9.28
C HIS A 318 -33.01 -17.52 -9.86
N VAL A 319 -31.77 -17.08 -9.60
CA VAL A 319 -31.24 -15.83 -10.15
C VAL A 319 -30.80 -16.06 -11.60
N PRO A 320 -31.43 -15.39 -12.59
CA PRO A 320 -30.97 -15.47 -13.97
C PRO A 320 -29.72 -14.60 -14.13
N TRP A 321 -28.54 -15.21 -13.95
CA TRP A 321 -27.26 -14.49 -13.96
C TRP A 321 -26.96 -13.76 -15.28
N GLN A 322 -27.42 -14.29 -16.41
CA GLN A 322 -27.23 -13.69 -17.74
C GLN A 322 -27.84 -12.26 -17.85
N PRO A 323 -29.16 -12.06 -17.64
CA PRO A 323 -29.74 -10.72 -17.67
C PRO A 323 -29.28 -9.86 -16.48
N VAL A 324 -28.95 -10.43 -15.32
CA VAL A 324 -28.41 -9.66 -14.19
C VAL A 324 -27.09 -9.00 -14.55
N MET A 325 -26.14 -9.76 -15.13
CA MET A 325 -24.87 -9.21 -15.59
C MET A 325 -25.09 -8.16 -16.68
N LEU A 326 -25.97 -8.46 -17.65
CA LEU A 326 -26.32 -7.54 -18.72
C LEU A 326 -26.84 -6.19 -18.19
N VAL A 327 -27.89 -6.23 -17.34
CA VAL A 327 -28.51 -5.03 -16.76
C VAL A 327 -27.52 -4.27 -15.89
N THR A 328 -26.66 -4.98 -15.15
CA THR A 328 -25.62 -4.35 -14.32
C THR A 328 -24.62 -3.58 -15.17
N GLY A 329 -24.07 -4.18 -16.24
CA GLY A 329 -23.12 -3.49 -17.11
C GLY A 329 -23.73 -2.31 -17.87
N TRP A 330 -24.96 -2.47 -18.39
CA TRP A 330 -25.71 -1.36 -19.00
C TRP A 330 -26.01 -0.27 -17.98
N GLY A 331 -26.43 -0.62 -16.77
CA GLY A 331 -26.68 0.32 -15.68
C GLY A 331 -25.44 1.15 -15.35
N ILE A 332 -24.30 0.52 -15.10
CA ILE A 332 -23.04 1.22 -14.77
C ILE A 332 -22.64 2.19 -15.88
N THR A 333 -22.70 1.75 -17.15
CA THR A 333 -22.33 2.61 -18.28
C THR A 333 -23.29 3.78 -18.44
N ILE A 334 -24.60 3.59 -18.28
CA ILE A 334 -25.60 4.67 -18.33
C ILE A 334 -25.39 5.66 -17.17
N LEU A 335 -25.07 5.18 -15.96
CA LEU A 335 -24.79 6.04 -14.81
C LEU A 335 -23.55 6.92 -15.04
N CYS A 336 -22.58 6.46 -15.84
CA CYS A 336 -21.42 7.26 -16.22
C CYS A 336 -21.70 8.31 -17.31
N HIS A 337 -22.91 8.35 -17.89
CA HIS A 337 -23.28 9.32 -18.93
C HIS A 337 -23.30 10.76 -18.37
N PRO A 338 -22.66 11.74 -19.04
CA PRO A 338 -22.51 13.10 -18.52
C PRO A 338 -23.85 13.80 -18.23
N SER A 339 -24.89 13.58 -19.04
CA SER A 339 -26.22 14.14 -18.79
C SER A 339 -26.92 13.52 -17.58
N MET A 340 -26.52 12.33 -17.14
CA MET A 340 -27.08 11.66 -15.97
C MET A 340 -26.30 12.00 -14.68
N GLN A 341 -25.07 12.48 -14.77
CA GLN A 341 -24.24 12.75 -13.58
C GLN A 341 -24.84 13.82 -12.66
N GLN A 342 -25.36 14.91 -13.22
CA GLN A 342 -25.99 15.98 -12.44
C GLN A 342 -27.26 15.50 -11.70
N PRO A 343 -28.27 14.92 -12.38
CA PRO A 343 -29.46 14.43 -11.68
C PRO A 343 -29.15 13.29 -10.72
N ILE A 344 -28.12 12.47 -10.96
CA ILE A 344 -27.68 11.45 -10.00
C ILE A 344 -27.09 12.09 -8.75
N GLN A 345 -26.25 13.12 -8.87
CA GLN A 345 -25.69 13.81 -7.72
C GLN A 345 -26.78 14.50 -6.89
N ASP A 346 -27.76 15.11 -7.56
CA ASP A 346 -28.89 15.74 -6.89
C ASP A 346 -29.81 14.71 -6.23
N ALA A 347 -30.13 13.61 -6.92
CA ALA A 347 -30.90 12.51 -6.37
C ALA A 347 -30.18 11.83 -5.20
N HIS A 348 -28.85 11.66 -5.27
CA HIS A 348 -28.04 11.12 -4.19
C HIS A 348 -28.11 12.01 -2.96
N LYS A 349 -27.94 13.32 -3.12
CA LYS A 349 -28.05 14.29 -2.02
C LYS A 349 -29.45 14.31 -1.41
N GLN A 350 -30.49 14.27 -2.24
CA GLN A 350 -31.87 14.40 -1.80
C GLN A 350 -32.46 13.11 -1.21
N HIS A 351 -32.10 11.93 -1.73
CA HIS A 351 -32.75 10.66 -1.35
C HIS A 351 -31.81 9.68 -0.67
N VAL A 352 -30.55 9.57 -1.11
CA VAL A 352 -29.61 8.58 -0.58
C VAL A 352 -29.08 9.03 0.77
N ILE A 353 -28.62 10.28 0.92
CA ILE A 353 -28.10 10.78 2.20
C ILE A 353 -29.12 10.66 3.36
N PRO A 354 -30.40 11.08 3.22
CA PRO A 354 -31.35 10.94 4.32
C PRO A 354 -31.78 9.50 4.57
N SER A 355 -31.89 8.67 3.52
CA SER A 355 -32.21 7.25 3.70
C SER A 355 -31.05 6.50 4.35
N GLU A 356 -29.80 6.83 4.03
CA GLU A 356 -28.61 6.28 4.68
C GLU A 356 -28.56 6.64 6.16
N LYS A 357 -28.80 7.92 6.52
CA LYS A 357 -28.88 8.34 7.93
C LYS A 357 -29.97 7.60 8.68
N ARG A 358 -31.14 7.41 8.05
CA ARG A 358 -32.25 6.66 8.64
C ARG A 358 -31.90 5.18 8.80
N ALA A 359 -31.38 4.55 7.76
CA ALA A 359 -30.96 3.15 7.78
C ALA A 359 -29.89 2.90 8.83
N ARG A 360 -28.90 3.79 8.93
CA ARG A 360 -27.86 3.73 9.97
C ARG A 360 -28.42 3.87 11.38
N LYS A 361 -29.43 4.73 11.58
CA LYS A 361 -30.12 4.87 12.87
C LYS A 361 -30.90 3.59 13.23
N VAL A 362 -31.68 3.06 12.30
CA VAL A 362 -32.45 1.82 12.49
C VAL A 362 -31.51 0.64 12.76
N PHE A 363 -30.44 0.53 11.99
CA PHE A 363 -29.43 -0.51 12.17
C PHE A 363 -28.75 -0.42 13.54
N LYS A 364 -28.32 0.77 13.96
CA LYS A 364 -27.76 0.98 15.30
C LYS A 364 -28.74 0.62 16.41
N GLN A 365 -30.02 0.95 16.25
CA GLN A 365 -31.07 0.59 17.21
C GLN A 365 -31.32 -0.91 17.27
N TRP A 366 -31.31 -1.59 16.12
CA TRP A 366 -31.43 -3.05 16.05
C TRP A 366 -30.25 -3.75 16.72
N VAL A 367 -29.03 -3.35 16.35
CA VAL A 367 -27.78 -3.87 16.93
C VAL A 367 -27.75 -3.67 18.45
N ALA A 368 -28.04 -2.47 18.95
CA ALA A 368 -28.00 -2.19 20.38
C ALA A 368 -29.07 -2.95 21.19
N LYS A 369 -30.17 -3.38 20.55
CA LYS A 369 -31.24 -4.13 21.21
C LYS A 369 -30.98 -5.63 21.22
N ASP A 370 -30.52 -6.18 20.10
CA ASP A 370 -30.47 -7.63 19.88
C ASP A 370 -29.07 -8.22 20.10
N ILE A 371 -28.01 -7.41 20.04
CA ILE A 371 -26.62 -7.84 20.23
C ILE A 371 -26.12 -7.37 21.60
N ILE A 372 -26.35 -8.19 22.62
CA ILE A 372 -25.83 -7.97 23.98
C ILE A 372 -24.43 -8.58 24.05
N LEU A 373 -23.41 -7.73 24.17
CA LEU A 373 -21.99 -8.12 24.24
C LEU A 373 -21.39 -7.90 25.64
N ASP A 374 -22.23 -7.70 26.67
CA ASP A 374 -21.80 -7.58 28.06
C ASP A 374 -21.40 -8.95 28.61
N THR A 375 -20.26 -9.45 28.13
CA THR A 375 -19.60 -10.60 28.75
C THR A 375 -18.84 -10.08 29.96
N LYS A 376 -19.13 -10.62 31.15
CA LYS A 376 -18.32 -10.34 32.35
C LYS A 376 -16.84 -10.58 31.99
N PRO A 377 -15.90 -9.69 32.37
CA PRO A 377 -14.49 -9.88 32.05
C PRO A 377 -14.01 -11.27 32.48
N ASP A 378 -13.34 -11.99 31.58
CA ASP A 378 -12.80 -13.31 31.89
C ASP A 378 -11.81 -13.20 33.07
N GLU A 379 -12.14 -13.88 34.15
CA GLU A 379 -11.30 -14.05 35.34
C GLU A 379 -10.66 -15.44 35.27
N ARG A 380 -9.34 -15.51 35.41
CA ARG A 380 -8.58 -16.77 35.42
C ARG A 380 -7.53 -16.74 36.51
N GLU A 381 -7.15 -17.91 37.00
CA GLU A 381 -6.06 -18.05 37.93
C GLU A 381 -4.76 -18.33 37.17
N VAL A 382 -3.70 -17.60 37.50
CA VAL A 382 -2.34 -17.88 37.04
C VAL A 382 -1.62 -18.64 38.13
N GLU A 383 -1.00 -19.75 37.74
CA GLU A 383 -0.18 -20.55 38.62
C GLU A 383 1.32 -20.35 38.33
N ILE A 384 2.11 -20.41 39.40
CA ILE A 384 3.57 -20.39 39.36
C ILE A 384 4.12 -21.36 40.39
N PHE A 385 5.19 -22.05 40.02
CA PHE A 385 5.87 -22.99 40.90
C PHE A 385 7.13 -22.36 41.44
N GLU A 386 7.21 -22.25 42.77
CA GLU A 386 8.47 -21.95 43.43
C GLU A 386 9.30 -23.22 43.48
N LEU A 387 10.49 -23.19 42.88
CA LEU A 387 11.42 -24.31 42.85
C LEU A 387 12.53 -24.09 43.86
N GLN A 388 12.77 -25.11 44.68
CA GLN A 388 13.91 -25.15 45.57
C GLN A 388 14.73 -26.41 45.30
N ARG A 389 16.05 -26.26 45.41
CA ARG A 389 16.99 -27.35 45.18
C ARG A 389 17.75 -27.64 46.46
N LYS A 390 17.94 -28.92 46.73
CA LYS A 390 18.74 -29.39 47.86
C LYS A 390 20.23 -29.17 47.56
N ASP A 391 20.94 -28.48 48.45
CA ASP A 391 22.39 -28.34 48.39
C ASP A 391 23.07 -29.63 48.86
N SER A 392 24.37 -29.75 48.57
CA SER A 392 25.26 -30.82 49.04
C SER A 392 25.24 -31.03 50.56
N ASN A 393 24.92 -29.99 51.33
CA ASN A 393 24.78 -30.02 52.78
C ASN A 393 23.39 -30.52 53.26
N GLY A 394 22.46 -30.76 52.33
CA GLY A 394 21.10 -31.21 52.63
C GLY A 394 20.10 -30.10 52.95
N GLU A 395 20.52 -28.84 52.92
CA GLU A 395 19.66 -27.66 53.09
C GLU A 395 18.94 -27.31 51.77
N TRP A 396 17.75 -26.70 51.87
CA TRP A 396 16.96 -26.29 50.71
C TRP A 396 17.27 -24.85 50.30
N GLU A 397 17.80 -24.66 49.10
CA GLU A 397 18.09 -23.34 48.54
C GLU A 397 16.96 -22.89 47.60
N ALA A 398 16.52 -21.64 47.76
CA ALA A 398 15.58 -20.99 46.85
C ALA A 398 16.24 -20.80 45.47
N TRP A 399 15.65 -21.41 44.44
CA TRP A 399 16.25 -21.40 43.10
C TRP A 399 15.59 -20.34 42.21
N MET A 400 14.31 -20.52 41.89
CA MET A 400 13.53 -19.60 41.05
C MET A 400 12.04 -19.94 41.02
N PHE A 401 11.24 -18.99 40.54
CA PHE A 401 9.83 -19.17 40.22
C PHE A 401 9.65 -19.49 38.74
N SER A 402 9.00 -20.60 38.42
CA SER A 402 8.84 -21.13 37.07
C SER A 402 7.36 -21.34 36.74
N PRO A 403 6.92 -21.11 35.48
CA PRO A 403 5.55 -21.42 35.05
C PRO A 403 5.31 -22.94 34.93
N LEU A 404 6.37 -23.74 34.98
CA LEU A 404 6.31 -25.20 34.92
C LEU A 404 6.83 -25.82 36.23
N PRO A 405 6.24 -26.94 36.68
CA PRO A 405 6.62 -27.65 37.91
C PRO A 405 7.99 -28.37 37.84
N TYR A 406 8.69 -28.32 36.70
CA TYR A 406 10.03 -28.87 36.50
C TYR A 406 10.17 -30.32 36.99
N GLU A 407 9.31 -31.17 36.44
CA GLU A 407 9.19 -32.58 36.77
C GLU A 407 10.37 -33.39 36.23
N LYS A 408 10.60 -34.60 36.74
CA LYS A 408 11.67 -35.48 36.24
C LYS A 408 11.53 -35.80 34.75
N LEU A 409 10.31 -35.98 34.30
CA LEU A 409 9.96 -36.25 32.90
C LEU A 409 9.78 -34.97 32.07
N SER A 410 9.93 -33.79 32.68
CA SER A 410 9.81 -32.54 31.93
C SER A 410 10.93 -32.41 30.90
N ALA A 411 10.61 -31.90 29.71
CA ALA A 411 11.57 -31.78 28.61
C ALA A 411 12.83 -30.99 29.01
N ALA A 412 12.67 -29.91 29.80
CA ALA A 412 13.80 -29.13 30.31
C ALA A 412 14.72 -29.96 31.21
N ARG A 413 14.14 -30.81 32.07
CA ARG A 413 14.90 -31.69 32.97
C ARG A 413 15.63 -32.79 32.20
N LEU A 414 14.96 -33.43 31.24
CA LEU A 414 15.54 -34.48 30.38
C LEU A 414 16.67 -33.94 29.48
N ALA A 415 16.55 -32.70 29.02
CA ALA A 415 17.57 -32.02 28.23
C ALA A 415 18.74 -31.47 29.05
N GLY A 416 18.68 -31.55 30.39
CA GLY A 416 19.67 -30.93 31.28
C GLY A 416 19.65 -29.40 31.27
N GLU A 417 18.58 -28.79 30.75
CA GLU A 417 18.38 -27.35 30.74
C GLU A 417 17.93 -26.85 32.12
N LYS A 418 18.34 -25.62 32.46
CA LYS A 418 17.86 -24.94 33.66
C LYS A 418 16.38 -24.56 33.50
N PRO A 419 15.58 -24.57 34.58
CA PRO A 419 14.21 -24.08 34.53
C PRO A 419 14.20 -22.60 34.11
N ARG A 420 13.13 -22.17 33.45
CA ARG A 420 12.95 -20.79 32.97
C ARG A 420 12.00 -20.05 33.90
N GLY A 421 12.30 -18.79 34.21
CA GLY A 421 11.50 -18.03 35.16
C GLY A 421 12.25 -16.88 35.83
N THR A 422 11.71 -16.39 36.94
CA THR A 422 12.19 -15.22 37.68
C THR A 422 12.75 -15.59 39.04
N ARG A 423 13.57 -14.72 39.63
CA ARG A 423 14.13 -14.96 40.97
C ARG A 423 13.16 -14.59 42.08
N PHE A 424 12.41 -13.51 41.89
CA PHE A 424 11.43 -13.02 42.85
C PHE A 424 10.01 -13.22 42.31
N LEU A 425 9.06 -13.31 43.23
CA LEU A 425 7.64 -13.51 42.92
C LEU A 425 7.01 -12.21 42.42
N GLU A 426 7.55 -11.07 42.83
CA GLU A 426 7.16 -9.72 42.41
C GLU A 426 7.55 -9.41 40.96
N ASP A 427 8.59 -10.06 40.44
CA ASP A 427 9.05 -9.90 39.05
C ASP A 427 8.11 -10.55 38.03
N VAL A 428 7.09 -11.28 38.51
CA VAL A 428 6.15 -11.97 37.64
C VAL A 428 5.16 -10.97 37.04
N ILE A 429 5.23 -10.87 35.71
CA ILE A 429 4.34 -10.04 34.89
C ILE A 429 3.11 -10.88 34.49
N PRO A 430 1.90 -10.30 34.46
CA PRO A 430 0.73 -11.03 34.01
C PRO A 430 0.87 -11.41 32.51
N PRO A 431 0.20 -12.47 32.05
CA PRO A 431 0.22 -12.85 30.64
C PRO A 431 -0.21 -11.69 29.73
N LYS A 432 0.27 -11.69 28.47
CA LYS A 432 -0.05 -10.64 27.50
C LYS A 432 -1.57 -10.52 27.32
N GLY A 433 -2.12 -9.33 27.55
CA GLY A 433 -3.57 -9.10 27.46
C GLY A 433 -4.34 -9.25 28.78
N TRP A 434 -3.64 -9.43 29.90
CA TRP A 434 -4.22 -9.63 31.23
C TRP A 434 -3.60 -8.68 32.25
N HIS A 435 -4.36 -8.33 33.29
CA HIS A 435 -3.86 -7.62 34.47
C HIS A 435 -4.14 -8.39 35.75
N TRP A 436 -3.36 -8.12 36.79
CA TRP A 436 -3.61 -8.68 38.12
C TRP A 436 -4.90 -8.12 38.72
N MET A 437 -5.71 -8.99 39.30
CA MET A 437 -6.89 -8.63 40.09
C MET A 437 -6.52 -8.53 41.57
N ASP A 438 -5.89 -9.58 42.08
CA ASP A 438 -5.45 -9.64 43.47
C ASP A 438 -4.11 -8.93 43.63
N GLU A 439 -3.90 -8.24 44.75
CA GLU A 439 -2.62 -7.59 45.06
C GLU A 439 -1.53 -8.59 45.45
N LYS A 440 -1.92 -9.76 46.00
CA LYS A 440 -1.00 -10.72 46.61
C LYS A 440 -1.15 -12.11 45.99
N TRP A 441 -0.04 -12.83 45.95
CA TRP A 441 -0.02 -14.25 45.62
C TRP A 441 -0.56 -15.07 46.79
N MET A 442 -1.38 -16.06 46.48
CA MET A 442 -1.93 -17.02 47.45
C MET A 442 -1.24 -18.37 47.29
N LEU A 443 -0.88 -18.98 48.41
CA LEU A 443 -0.38 -20.35 48.41
C LEU A 443 -1.55 -21.29 48.10
N ASP A 444 -1.36 -22.19 47.15
CA ASP A 444 -2.35 -23.22 46.86
C ASP A 444 -2.43 -24.23 48.02
N LEU A 445 -3.65 -24.42 48.54
CA LEU A 445 -3.88 -25.34 49.64
C LEU A 445 -4.10 -26.78 49.18
N ALA A 446 -4.43 -26.97 47.91
CA ALA A 446 -4.82 -28.24 47.29
C ALA A 446 -3.64 -28.89 46.56
N SER A 447 -2.51 -29.07 47.27
CA SER A 447 -1.27 -29.60 46.69
C SER A 447 -1.41 -31.01 46.11
N LYS A 448 -2.36 -31.80 46.63
CA LYS A 448 -2.69 -33.13 46.13
C LYS A 448 -3.46 -33.09 44.81
N ASP A 449 -4.41 -32.19 44.68
CA ASP A 449 -5.35 -32.16 43.56
C ASP A 449 -4.61 -31.86 42.25
N TRP A 450 -3.69 -30.89 42.23
CA TRP A 450 -2.95 -30.56 41.01
C TRP A 450 -1.89 -31.59 40.62
N VAL A 451 -1.37 -32.32 41.59
CA VAL A 451 -0.44 -33.44 41.36
C VAL A 451 -1.21 -34.61 40.71
N GLU A 452 -2.42 -34.89 41.19
CA GLU A 452 -3.31 -35.90 40.61
C GLU A 452 -3.82 -35.50 39.22
N GLU A 453 -4.26 -34.25 39.03
CA GLU A 453 -4.73 -33.72 37.74
C GLU A 453 -3.65 -33.79 36.64
N ARG A 454 -2.38 -33.64 37.00
CA ARG A 454 -1.24 -33.67 36.07
C ARG A 454 -0.58 -35.02 35.91
N TYR A 455 -1.04 -36.04 36.64
CA TYR A 455 -0.44 -37.38 36.64
C TYR A 455 1.07 -37.33 36.96
N LEU A 456 1.42 -36.57 37.99
CA LEU A 456 2.80 -36.40 38.43
C LEU A 456 3.31 -37.65 39.14
N GLU A 457 4.19 -38.40 38.47
CA GLU A 457 4.75 -39.64 39.00
C GLU A 457 6.01 -39.43 39.86
N GLY A 458 6.18 -40.27 40.89
CA GLY A 458 7.41 -40.31 41.68
C GLY A 458 7.60 -39.08 42.57
N VAL A 459 6.51 -38.59 43.15
CA VAL A 459 6.45 -37.36 43.95
C VAL A 459 5.74 -37.62 45.28
N GLU A 460 6.27 -37.03 46.35
CA GLU A 460 5.70 -37.05 47.70
C GLU A 460 5.11 -35.67 48.02
N VAL A 461 3.83 -35.65 48.41
CA VAL A 461 3.08 -34.42 48.70
C VAL A 461 3.02 -34.20 50.20
N GLU A 462 3.58 -33.09 50.67
CA GLU A 462 3.44 -32.65 52.06
C GLU A 462 2.07 -31.99 52.26
N ILE A 463 1.32 -32.50 53.23
CA ILE A 463 -0.03 -32.02 53.56
C ILE A 463 0.02 -30.95 54.68
N ALA A 464 1.14 -30.86 55.42
CA ALA A 464 1.31 -29.94 56.53
C ALA A 464 1.89 -28.58 56.10
N GLU A 465 1.37 -27.52 56.73
CA GLU A 465 1.83 -26.12 56.71
C GLU A 465 2.21 -25.54 55.32
N GLU A 466 3.44 -25.80 54.85
CA GLU A 466 4.04 -25.16 53.68
C GLU A 466 3.75 -25.84 52.34
N ARG A 467 3.18 -27.06 52.37
CA ARG A 467 2.63 -27.78 51.19
C ARG A 467 3.62 -28.00 50.05
N TRP A 468 4.84 -28.40 50.39
CA TRP A 468 5.85 -28.75 49.41
C TRP A 468 5.56 -30.09 48.73
N VAL A 469 5.97 -30.17 47.47
CA VAL A 469 5.85 -31.34 46.63
C VAL A 469 7.26 -31.79 46.25
N TYR A 470 7.72 -32.88 46.86
CA TYR A 470 9.08 -33.38 46.79
C TYR A 470 9.23 -34.44 45.70
N ASP A 471 10.30 -34.40 44.92
CA ASP A 471 10.70 -35.57 44.13
C ASP A 471 11.02 -36.75 45.07
N ILE A 472 10.66 -37.97 44.70
CA ILE A 472 11.06 -39.19 45.44
C ILE A 472 12.34 -39.73 44.85
N LEU A 473 13.35 -40.07 45.65
CA LEU A 473 14.50 -40.83 45.19
C LEU A 473 14.20 -42.33 45.36
N THR A 474 14.04 -43.05 44.24
CA THR A 474 13.87 -44.51 44.24
C THR A 474 15.20 -45.17 43.91
N GLY A 475 15.64 -46.12 44.73
CA GLY A 475 16.79 -47.00 44.46
C GLY A 475 16.36 -48.45 44.27
N ASP A 476 17.33 -49.35 44.03
CA ASP A 476 17.08 -50.78 43.76
C ASP A 476 16.32 -51.52 44.88
N GLU A 477 16.33 -50.98 46.11
CA GLU A 477 15.65 -51.54 47.30
C GLU A 477 14.38 -50.75 47.70
N GLY A 478 13.90 -49.82 46.86
CA GLY A 478 12.69 -49.03 47.11
C GLY A 478 12.95 -47.56 47.46
N TYR A 479 12.07 -46.98 48.30
CA TYR A 479 12.09 -45.56 48.68
C TYR A 479 13.36 -45.22 49.48
N ARG A 480 14.19 -44.29 48.97
CA ARG A 480 15.43 -43.83 49.61
C ARG A 480 15.34 -42.42 50.22
N GLY A 481 14.17 -41.78 50.16
CA GLY A 481 13.95 -40.43 50.69
C GLY A 481 13.60 -39.40 49.61
N THR A 482 13.64 -38.12 50.00
CA THR A 482 13.40 -36.98 49.10
C THR A 482 14.56 -36.78 48.12
N GLY A 483 14.24 -36.54 46.86
CA GLY A 483 15.16 -36.18 45.79
C GLY A 483 15.69 -34.74 45.90
N GLU A 484 16.35 -34.30 44.83
CA GLU A 484 17.07 -33.02 44.80
C GLU A 484 16.16 -31.79 44.69
N TRP A 485 14.90 -31.96 44.26
CA TRP A 485 13.99 -30.85 43.98
C TRP A 485 12.71 -30.96 44.78
N ARG A 486 12.25 -29.79 45.26
CA ARG A 486 10.91 -29.59 45.78
C ARG A 486 10.27 -28.38 45.13
N ARG A 487 8.94 -28.38 45.08
CA ARG A 487 8.16 -27.28 44.51
C ARG A 487 6.90 -26.99 45.30
N ARG A 488 6.46 -25.75 45.28
CA ARG A 488 5.14 -25.35 45.80
C ARG A 488 4.43 -24.45 44.81
N ARG A 489 3.11 -24.57 44.74
CA ARG A 489 2.26 -23.86 43.77
C ARG A 489 1.72 -22.58 44.40
N TRP A 490 1.93 -21.47 43.71
CA TRP A 490 1.38 -20.15 44.01
C TRP A 490 0.34 -19.79 42.96
N LEU A 491 -0.78 -19.23 43.41
CA LEU A 491 -1.90 -18.81 42.58
C LEU A 491 -2.13 -17.31 42.71
N ARG A 492 -2.53 -16.68 41.61
CA ARG A 492 -2.99 -15.29 41.62
C ARG A 492 -4.00 -15.05 40.51
N THR A 493 -5.09 -14.36 40.82
CA THR A 493 -6.15 -14.10 39.85
C THR A 493 -5.74 -12.99 38.88
N VAL A 494 -5.98 -13.24 37.60
CA VAL A 494 -5.88 -12.27 36.52
C VAL A 494 -7.24 -12.03 35.89
N ARG A 495 -7.43 -10.81 35.39
CA ARG A 495 -8.58 -10.45 34.57
C ARG A 495 -8.10 -10.00 33.20
N ARG A 496 -8.82 -10.42 32.16
CA ARG A 496 -8.52 -10.04 30.78
C ARG A 496 -8.78 -8.55 30.59
N HIS A 497 -7.88 -7.85 29.90
CA HIS A 497 -8.12 -6.46 29.52
C HIS A 497 -9.39 -6.36 28.67
N VAL A 498 -10.32 -5.50 29.08
CA VAL A 498 -11.45 -5.08 28.27
C VAL A 498 -11.08 -3.77 27.60
N VAL A 499 -11.07 -3.74 26.28
CA VAL A 499 -10.86 -2.52 25.51
C VAL A 499 -12.24 -2.02 25.12
N ASN A 500 -12.63 -0.85 25.61
CA ASN A 500 -13.88 -0.23 25.20
C ASN A 500 -13.79 0.21 23.73
N ASP A 501 -14.93 0.40 23.08
CA ASP A 501 -15.06 0.87 21.68
C ASP A 501 -14.26 2.15 21.35
N ASN A 502 -13.82 2.90 22.37
CA ASN A 502 -12.98 4.09 22.24
C ASN A 502 -11.47 3.79 22.21
N GLY A 503 -11.05 2.52 22.20
CA GLY A 503 -9.64 2.10 22.19
C GLY A 503 -8.92 2.24 23.54
N PHE A 504 -9.65 2.58 24.61
CA PHE A 504 -9.10 2.63 25.96
C PHE A 504 -9.30 1.30 26.67
N ILE A 505 -8.25 0.83 27.34
CA ILE A 505 -8.34 -0.30 28.27
C ILE A 505 -9.16 0.17 29.47
N ALA A 506 -10.36 -0.36 29.62
CA ALA A 506 -11.18 -0.14 30.79
C ALA A 506 -10.64 -0.99 31.94
N TYR A 507 -9.98 -0.34 32.88
CA TYR A 507 -9.80 -0.88 34.22
C TYR A 507 -11.09 -0.54 34.97
N ASN A 508 -12.06 -1.46 34.98
CA ASN A 508 -13.23 -1.30 35.84
C ASN A 508 -12.76 -1.51 37.29
N ASP A 509 -12.36 -0.42 37.95
CA ASP A 509 -12.12 -0.35 39.40
C ASP A 509 -13.44 -0.20 40.19
N ASP A 510 -14.60 -0.30 39.53
CA ASP A 510 -15.89 -0.15 40.19
C ASP A 510 -16.38 -1.46 40.82
N THR A 511 -15.79 -1.82 41.96
CA THR A 511 -16.50 -2.52 43.04
C THR A 511 -17.30 -1.53 43.88
N HIS A 512 -18.18 -0.75 43.25
CA HIS A 512 -19.29 -0.15 43.98
C HIS A 512 -20.48 -1.11 43.91
N ILE A 513 -20.48 -2.02 44.89
CA ILE A 513 -21.66 -2.76 45.34
C ILE A 513 -22.76 -1.72 45.61
N ALA A 514 -23.77 -1.69 44.76
CA ALA A 514 -25.04 -1.07 45.09
C ALA A 514 -25.71 -1.96 46.15
N PHE A 515 -25.89 -1.41 47.36
CA PHE A 515 -26.87 -1.88 48.33
C PHE A 515 -28.26 -1.36 47.97
#